data_AF-A0AAV2AJP8-F1
#
_entry.id   AF-A0AAV2AJP8-F1
#
_cell.length_a   1.000
_cell.length_b   1.000
_cell.length_c   1.000
_cell.angle_alpha   90.00
_cell.angle_beta   90.00
_cell.angle_gamma   90.00
#
_symmetry.space_group_name_H-M   'P 1'
#
loop_
_entity.id
_entity.type
_entity.pdbx_description
1 polymer ?
#
loop_
_entity_poly.entity_id
_entity_poly.type
_entity_poly.pdbx_seq_one_letter_code
_entity_poly.pdbx_strand_id
1 'polypeptide(L)'
;MINLPPQFPVPKSFEMHSYSIIVTNKYLYYTIAAYYHYLPAIVLDGILRILGKKPRLYSLYRFYDTTMSAITFFLFKSFEYERKNFEYLDTLIQHEERKDLSLDCSDATLSEKSLSVPEGAPFYDWKKDRKSRDERQRIKQKRHILIKSIQWIFLMTSCFLIYWVFSMLFL
;
A
#
# COMPACT_ATOMS: atom_id res chain seq x y z
N MET A 1 15.19 -8.95 14.01
CA MET A 1 15.58 -10.17 13.28
C MET A 1 15.19 -9.95 11.81
N ILE A 2 16.12 -9.51 10.96
CA ILE A 2 15.83 -9.16 9.56
C ILE A 2 16.05 -10.42 8.72
N ASN A 3 14.97 -11.12 8.39
CA ASN A 3 14.93 -12.10 7.31
C ASN A 3 14.16 -11.46 6.15
N LEU A 4 14.83 -11.14 5.06
CA LEU A 4 14.21 -10.68 3.81
C LEU A 4 14.45 -11.74 2.73
N PRO A 5 13.39 -12.37 2.19
CA PRO A 5 13.16 -12.17 0.75
C PRO A 5 11.68 -12.31 0.35
N PRO A 6 11.00 -11.19 0.10
CA PRO A 6 9.90 -11.23 -0.88
C PRO A 6 9.90 -9.97 -1.78
N GLN A 7 9.53 -10.09 -3.06
CA GLN A 7 9.89 -9.11 -4.12
C GLN A 7 8.81 -8.09 -4.48
N PHE A 8 7.54 -8.37 -4.19
CA PHE A 8 6.43 -7.50 -4.60
C PHE A 8 5.62 -7.10 -3.39
N PRO A 9 5.77 -5.86 -2.89
CA PRO A 9 4.97 -5.38 -1.76
C PRO A 9 3.53 -5.10 -2.22
N VAL A 10 2.57 -5.70 -1.55
CA VAL A 10 1.15 -5.38 -1.69
C VAL A 10 0.74 -4.54 -0.48
N PRO A 11 0.41 -3.25 -0.64
CA PRO A 11 -0.16 -2.49 0.46
C PRO A 11 -1.50 -3.11 0.83
N LYS A 12 -1.77 -3.46 2.10
CA LYS A 12 -3.14 -3.84 2.48
C LYS A 12 -4.08 -2.69 2.10
N SER A 13 -5.35 -3.03 1.80
CA SER A 13 -6.40 -2.11 1.36
C SER A 13 -6.48 -0.83 2.21
N PHE A 14 -7.27 0.14 1.77
CA PHE A 14 -7.47 1.48 2.37
C PHE A 14 -7.81 1.55 3.87
N GLU A 15 -7.81 0.42 4.58
CA GLU A 15 -8.63 0.12 5.74
C GLU A 15 -7.92 -0.66 6.85
N MET A 16 -6.66 -1.06 6.72
CA MET A 16 -5.99 -1.81 7.79
C MET A 16 -4.67 -1.16 8.18
N HIS A 17 -4.26 -1.34 9.44
CA HIS A 17 -2.90 -0.99 9.85
C HIS A 17 -1.91 -1.60 8.85
N SER A 18 -1.06 -0.72 8.33
CA SER A 18 -0.19 -0.90 7.16
C SER A 18 0.80 -2.05 7.33
N TYR A 19 0.32 -3.29 7.23
CA TYR A 19 1.18 -4.45 7.05
C TYR A 19 1.16 -4.80 5.56
N SER A 20 2.24 -4.48 4.87
CA SER A 20 2.45 -4.93 3.49
C SER A 20 2.56 -6.45 3.49
N ILE A 21 1.76 -7.12 2.67
CA ILE A 21 2.01 -8.54 2.38
C ILE A 21 3.03 -8.53 1.26
N ILE A 22 4.17 -9.15 1.50
CA ILE A 22 5.21 -9.24 0.49
C ILE A 22 5.14 -10.64 -0.10
N VAL A 23 5.06 -10.71 -1.42
CA VAL A 23 4.85 -11.96 -2.16
C VAL A 23 6.07 -12.27 -3.03
N THR A 24 6.45 -13.55 -3.09
CA THR A 24 7.62 -14.01 -3.85
C THR A 24 7.31 -14.26 -5.33
N ASN A 25 6.08 -14.64 -5.65
CA ASN A 25 5.66 -14.98 -7.01
C ASN A 25 4.82 -13.85 -7.65
N LYS A 26 5.22 -13.43 -8.86
CA LYS A 26 4.55 -12.37 -9.64
C LYS A 26 3.09 -12.70 -9.99
N TYR A 27 2.78 -13.94 -10.34
CA TYR A 27 1.41 -14.37 -10.63
C TYR A 27 0.56 -14.35 -9.38
N LEU A 28 1.10 -14.83 -8.26
CA LEU A 28 0.41 -14.77 -6.97
C LEU A 28 0.14 -13.33 -6.55
N TYR A 29 1.10 -12.42 -6.77
CA TYR A 29 0.92 -10.99 -6.57
C TYR A 29 -0.27 -10.47 -7.39
N TYR A 30 -0.32 -10.73 -8.70
CA TYR A 30 -1.44 -10.26 -9.53
C TYR A 30 -2.78 -10.84 -9.11
N THR A 31 -2.84 -12.13 -8.75
CA THR A 31 -4.08 -12.75 -8.27
C THR A 31 -4.59 -12.11 -6.97
N ILE A 32 -3.69 -11.89 -6.01
CA ILE A 32 -4.03 -11.24 -4.74
C ILE A 32 -4.43 -9.78 -4.98
N ALA A 33 -3.66 -9.03 -5.77
CA ALA A 33 -3.96 -7.64 -6.11
C ALA A 33 -5.32 -7.52 -6.84
N ALA A 34 -5.59 -8.43 -7.79
CA ALA A 34 -6.86 -8.47 -8.50
C ALA A 34 -8.04 -8.61 -7.53
N TYR A 35 -7.97 -9.55 -6.58
CA TYR A 35 -9.06 -9.81 -5.64
C TYR A 35 -9.18 -8.77 -4.51
N TYR A 36 -8.06 -8.32 -3.94
CA TYR A 36 -8.07 -7.43 -2.78
C TYR A 36 -8.13 -5.94 -3.12
N HIS A 37 -7.71 -5.53 -4.33
CA HIS A 37 -7.57 -4.13 -4.70
C HIS A 37 -8.46 -3.78 -5.88
N TYR A 38 -8.24 -4.45 -7.01
CA TYR A 38 -8.87 -4.06 -8.27
C TYR A 38 -10.35 -4.44 -8.32
N LEU A 39 -10.74 -5.61 -7.83
CA LEU A 39 -12.14 -6.04 -7.78
C LEU A 39 -12.99 -5.05 -6.96
N PRO A 40 -12.67 -4.73 -5.68
CA PRO A 40 -13.38 -3.69 -4.93
C PRO A 40 -13.34 -2.33 -5.62
N ALA A 41 -12.19 -1.94 -6.19
CA ALA A 41 -12.04 -0.65 -6.84
C ALA A 41 -12.95 -0.49 -8.06
N ILE A 42 -13.05 -1.51 -8.91
CA ILE A 42 -13.92 -1.50 -10.10
C ILE A 42 -15.38 -1.37 -9.70
N VAL A 43 -15.83 -2.16 -8.72
CA VAL A 43 -17.20 -2.11 -8.22
C VAL A 43 -17.52 -0.74 -7.64
N LEU A 44 -16.66 -0.21 -6.76
CA LEU A 44 -16.86 1.08 -6.12
C LEU A 44 -16.76 2.25 -7.08
N ASP A 45 -15.81 2.23 -8.02
CA ASP A 45 -15.72 3.26 -9.06
C ASP A 45 -16.91 3.19 -10.03
N GLY A 46 -17.46 2.01 -10.30
CA GLY A 46 -18.70 1.83 -11.05
C GLY A 46 -19.89 2.45 -10.32
N ILE A 47 -20.05 2.17 -9.02
CA ILE A 47 -21.06 2.81 -8.17
C ILE A 47 -20.89 4.33 -8.19
N LEU A 48 -19.67 4.84 -8.01
CA LEU A 48 -19.40 6.28 -8.06
C LEU A 48 -19.81 6.89 -9.39
N ARG A 49 -19.50 6.25 -10.52
CA ARG A 49 -19.93 6.71 -11.85
C ARG A 49 -21.45 6.78 -11.98
N ILE A 50 -22.18 5.77 -11.51
CA ILE A 50 -23.65 5.75 -11.51
C ILE A 50 -24.19 6.91 -10.65
N LEU A 51 -23.54 7.21 -9.54
CA LEU A 51 -23.87 8.36 -8.68
C LEU A 51 -23.38 9.72 -9.23
N GLY A 52 -22.86 9.79 -10.47
CA GLY A 52 -22.32 11.01 -11.07
C GLY A 52 -21.02 11.51 -10.41
N LYS A 53 -20.36 10.69 -9.60
CA LYS A 53 -19.11 11.02 -8.90
C LYS A 53 -17.91 10.52 -9.70
N LYS A 54 -16.79 11.24 -9.57
CA LYS A 54 -15.53 10.88 -10.23
C LYS A 54 -14.98 9.57 -9.63
N PRO A 55 -14.73 8.52 -10.45
CA PRO A 55 -14.03 7.31 -10.02
C PRO A 55 -12.58 7.63 -9.65
N ARG A 56 -12.04 6.98 -8.62
CA ARG A 56 -10.69 7.27 -8.08
C ARG A 56 -9.94 6.05 -7.56
N LEU A 57 -10.63 5.00 -7.14
CA LEU A 57 -10.00 3.86 -6.45
C LEU A 57 -9.10 3.05 -7.40
N TYR A 58 -9.54 2.82 -8.63
CA TYR A 58 -8.75 2.06 -9.59
C TYR A 58 -7.43 2.78 -9.92
N SER A 59 -7.51 4.08 -10.20
CA SER A 59 -6.31 4.91 -10.47
C SER A 59 -5.35 4.96 -9.27
N LEU A 60 -5.89 4.93 -8.06
CA LEU A 60 -5.12 4.96 -6.83
C LEU A 60 -4.33 3.67 -6.63
N TYR A 61 -4.95 2.51 -6.84
CA TYR A 61 -4.22 1.24 -6.78
C TYR A 61 -3.18 1.10 -7.90
N ARG A 62 -3.49 1.56 -9.12
CA ARG A 62 -2.50 1.60 -10.21
C ARG A 62 -1.30 2.48 -9.86
N PHE A 63 -1.53 3.62 -9.22
CA PHE A 63 -0.45 4.48 -8.74
C PHE A 63 0.39 3.78 -7.68
N TYR A 64 -0.23 3.09 -6.73
CA TYR A 64 0.50 2.32 -5.71
C TYR A 64 1.36 1.23 -6.34
N ASP A 65 0.82 0.43 -7.27
CA ASP A 65 1.58 -0.63 -7.94
C ASP A 65 2.77 -0.07 -8.74
N THR A 66 2.57 1.05 -9.44
CA THR A 66 3.64 1.72 -10.19
C THR A 66 4.73 2.23 -9.25
N THR A 67 4.34 2.94 -8.19
CA THR A 67 5.26 3.48 -7.18
C THR A 67 6.02 2.35 -6.50
N MET A 68 5.31 1.29 -6.12
CA MET A 68 5.90 0.16 -5.43
C MET A 68 6.89 -0.58 -6.32
N SER A 69 6.56 -0.79 -7.60
CA SER A 69 7.49 -1.37 -8.57
C SER A 69 8.77 -0.55 -8.72
N ALA A 70 8.68 0.79 -8.64
CA ALA A 70 9.85 1.65 -8.74
C ALA A 70 10.75 1.55 -7.49
N ILE A 71 10.17 1.50 -6.29
CA ILE A 71 10.95 1.48 -5.04
C ILE A 71 11.40 0.07 -4.62
N THR A 72 10.79 -0.98 -5.17
CA THR A 72 11.08 -2.39 -4.85
C THR A 72 12.57 -2.71 -4.89
N PHE A 73 13.29 -2.24 -5.91
CA PHE A 73 14.74 -2.46 -6.01
C PHE A 73 15.51 -1.93 -4.80
N PHE A 74 15.15 -0.73 -4.33
CA PHE A 74 15.79 -0.09 -3.20
C PHE A 74 15.36 -0.69 -1.85
N LEU A 75 14.12 -1.19 -1.76
CA LEU A 75 13.59 -1.79 -0.53
C LEU A 75 14.22 -3.16 -0.22
N PHE A 76 14.58 -3.92 -1.25
CA PHE A 76 15.05 -5.31 -1.07
C PHE A 76 16.53 -5.52 -1.35
N LYS A 77 17.24 -4.47 -1.78
CA LYS A 77 18.68 -4.55 -2.01
C LYS A 77 19.44 -3.94 -0.84
N SER A 78 20.37 -4.70 -0.27
CA SER A 78 21.39 -4.13 0.60
C SER A 78 22.39 -3.38 -0.26
N PHE A 79 22.73 -2.18 0.18
CA PHE A 79 23.77 -1.39 -0.45
C PHE A 79 24.96 -1.28 0.50
N GLU A 80 26.12 -1.69 0.02
CA GLU A 80 27.38 -1.55 0.72
C GLU A 80 28.11 -0.34 0.13
N TYR A 81 28.52 0.59 0.99
CA TYR A 81 29.24 1.79 0.60
C TYR A 81 30.44 1.98 1.53
N GLU A 82 31.58 2.39 0.96
CA GLU A 82 32.72 2.82 1.77
C GLU A 82 32.38 4.16 2.44
N ARG A 83 32.47 4.20 3.78
CA ARG A 83 32.06 5.36 4.57
C ARG A 83 33.21 6.24 5.06
N LYS A 84 34.46 5.94 4.72
CA LYS A 84 35.64 6.64 5.28
C LYS A 84 35.58 8.16 5.13
N ASN A 85 35.20 8.64 3.95
CA ASN A 85 35.06 10.08 3.70
C ASN A 85 33.87 10.68 4.45
N PHE A 86 32.80 9.92 4.63
CA PHE A 86 31.59 10.34 5.36
C PHE A 86 31.87 10.44 6.87
N GLU A 87 32.57 9.45 7.41
CA GLU A 87 33.04 9.42 8.80
C GLU A 87 34.06 10.55 9.07
N TYR A 88 34.96 10.83 8.12
CA TYR A 88 35.85 11.99 8.20
C TYR A 88 35.11 13.33 8.13
N LEU A 89 34.11 13.47 7.26
CA LEU A 89 33.28 14.67 7.23
C LEU A 89 32.51 14.88 8.53
N ASP A 90 32.00 13.81 9.14
CA ASP A 90 31.25 13.90 10.41
C ASP A 90 32.12 14.41 11.59
N THR A 91 33.44 14.13 11.58
CA THR A 91 34.35 14.68 12.61
C THR A 91 34.67 16.16 12.40
N LEU A 92 34.48 16.70 11.19
CA LEU A 92 34.72 18.10 10.87
C LEU A 92 33.51 18.99 11.18
N ILE A 93 32.32 18.42 11.40
CA ILE A 93 31.10 19.18 11.70
C ILE A 93 31.22 19.77 13.11
N GLN A 94 31.06 21.10 13.21
CA GLN A 94 31.08 21.79 14.50
C GLN A 94 29.88 21.42 15.35
N HIS A 95 30.05 21.49 16.68
CA HIS A 95 29.04 21.03 17.62
C HIS A 95 27.74 21.85 17.54
N GLU A 96 27.81 23.13 17.15
CA GLU A 96 26.63 23.96 16.93
C GLU A 96 25.84 23.58 15.66
N GLU A 97 26.54 23.17 14.59
CA GLU A 97 25.91 22.85 13.29
C GLU A 97 25.39 21.42 13.20
N ARG A 98 25.80 20.57 14.14
CA ARG A 98 25.49 19.13 14.17
C ARG A 98 23.99 18.82 14.21
N LYS A 99 23.18 19.75 14.70
CA LYS A 99 21.71 19.62 14.73
C LYS A 99 21.08 19.66 13.33
N ASP A 100 21.68 20.42 12.41
CA ASP A 100 21.14 20.64 11.07
C ASP A 100 21.90 19.82 10.00
N LEU A 101 23.16 19.47 10.27
CA LEU A 101 24.06 18.75 9.37
C LEU A 101 24.39 17.31 9.78
N SER A 102 23.71 16.76 10.79
CA SER A 102 23.96 15.38 11.24
C SER A 102 23.92 14.40 10.06
N LEU A 103 25.03 13.66 9.90
CA LEU A 103 25.19 12.63 8.87
C LEU A 103 24.74 11.25 9.37
N ASP A 104 24.37 11.16 10.65
CA ASP A 104 23.87 9.94 11.26
C ASP A 104 22.43 9.67 10.82
N CYS A 105 22.27 8.65 9.97
CA CYS A 105 20.98 8.17 9.51
C CYS A 105 20.51 6.92 10.28
N SER A 106 21.18 6.52 11.36
CA SER A 106 20.86 5.32 12.14
C SER A 106 19.46 5.36 12.74
N ASP A 107 19.00 6.56 13.11
CA ASP A 107 17.68 6.79 13.70
C ASP A 107 16.56 6.84 12.64
N ALA A 108 16.90 6.93 11.36
CA ALA A 108 15.94 7.04 10.27
C ALA A 108 15.24 5.70 10.00
N THR A 109 14.29 5.33 10.87
CA THR A 109 13.50 4.12 10.69
C THR A 109 12.45 4.34 9.59
N LEU A 110 12.37 3.42 8.62
CA LEU A 110 11.37 3.46 7.55
C LEU A 110 9.93 3.60 8.10
N SER A 111 9.66 3.07 9.29
CA SER A 111 8.37 3.20 9.97
C SER A 111 8.01 4.64 10.32
N GLU A 112 8.96 5.45 10.79
CA GLU A 112 8.71 6.86 11.13
C GLU A 112 8.51 7.70 9.87
N LYS A 113 9.37 7.52 8.86
CA LYS A 113 9.23 8.23 7.57
C LYS A 113 7.98 7.79 6.79
N SER A 114 7.42 6.61 7.05
CA SER A 114 6.18 6.17 6.39
C SER A 114 4.95 7.03 6.72
N LEU A 115 4.99 7.77 7.84
CA LEU A 115 3.88 8.62 8.28
C LEU A 115 3.67 9.85 7.37
N SER A 116 4.71 10.33 6.68
CA SER A 116 4.62 11.48 5.78
C SER A 116 4.32 11.11 4.32
N VAL A 117 4.41 9.83 3.95
CA VAL A 117 4.11 9.32 2.60
C VAL A 117 2.71 9.73 2.09
N PRO A 118 1.65 9.74 2.92
CA PRO A 118 0.32 10.19 2.46
C PRO A 118 0.26 11.65 2.00
N GLU A 119 1.15 12.53 2.48
CA GLU A 119 1.19 13.96 2.09
C GLU A 119 1.67 14.15 0.64
N GLY A 120 2.46 13.21 0.12
CA GLY A 120 2.96 13.23 -1.25
C GLY A 120 2.01 12.60 -2.28
N ALA A 121 0.90 11.98 -1.85
CA ALA A 121 0.02 11.24 -2.74
C ALA A 121 -0.95 12.18 -3.48
N PRO A 122 -1.10 12.10 -4.82
CA PRO A 122 -1.96 13.02 -5.59
C PRO A 122 -3.47 12.80 -5.37
N PHE A 123 -3.84 11.81 -4.56
CA PHE A 123 -5.23 11.41 -4.31
C PHE A 123 -5.82 12.02 -3.04
N TYR A 124 -4.99 12.58 -2.17
CA TYR A 124 -5.42 13.11 -0.89
C TYR A 124 -4.82 14.50 -0.65
N ASP A 125 -5.70 15.48 -0.42
CA ASP A 125 -5.29 16.81 -0.01
C ASP A 125 -5.27 16.87 1.53
N TRP A 126 -4.20 16.32 2.12
CA TRP A 126 -4.07 16.22 3.58
C TRP A 126 -4.08 17.60 4.26
N LYS A 127 -3.67 18.66 3.56
CA LYS A 127 -3.73 20.05 4.03
C LYS A 127 -5.16 20.56 4.18
N LYS A 128 -6.12 20.01 3.41
CA LYS A 128 -7.55 20.33 3.52
C LYS A 128 -8.33 19.36 4.41
N ASP A 129 -7.76 18.19 4.74
CA ASP A 129 -8.44 17.14 5.49
C ASP A 129 -8.43 17.38 7.01
N ARG A 130 -9.48 18.03 7.52
CA ARG A 130 -9.62 18.40 8.94
C ARG A 130 -10.31 17.34 9.82
N LYS A 131 -10.47 16.11 9.33
CA LYS A 131 -11.21 15.07 10.04
C LYS A 131 -10.53 14.62 11.32
N SER A 132 -11.32 14.49 12.39
CA SER A 132 -10.85 13.96 13.67
C SER A 132 -10.44 12.49 13.56
N ARG A 133 -9.65 12.01 14.53
CA ARG A 133 -9.23 10.60 14.59
C ARG A 133 -10.44 9.65 14.60
N ASP A 134 -11.48 9.99 15.35
CA ASP A 134 -12.68 9.17 15.48
C ASP A 134 -13.50 9.14 14.19
N GLU A 135 -13.61 10.27 13.50
CA GLU A 135 -14.29 10.33 12.20
C GLU A 135 -13.57 9.47 11.16
N ARG A 136 -12.23 9.54 11.13
CA ARG A 136 -11.41 8.69 10.26
C ARG A 136 -11.62 7.21 10.58
N GLN A 137 -11.68 6.84 11.85
CA GLN A 137 -11.92 5.46 12.28
C GLN A 137 -13.30 4.95 11.82
N ARG A 138 -14.35 5.77 11.93
CA ARG A 138 -15.69 5.41 11.45
C ARG A 138 -15.73 5.24 9.93
N ILE A 139 -15.08 6.15 9.18
CA ILE A 139 -14.98 6.04 7.72
C ILE A 139 -14.24 4.75 7.34
N LYS A 140 -13.13 4.46 8.02
CA LYS A 140 -12.32 3.25 7.83
C LYS A 140 -13.16 1.99 8.04
N GLN A 141 -13.92 1.91 9.14
CA GLN A 141 -14.81 0.78 9.42
C GLN A 141 -15.89 0.60 8.36
N LYS A 142 -16.56 1.68 7.95
CA LYS A 142 -17.60 1.63 6.91
C LYS A 142 -17.07 1.10 5.58
N ARG A 143 -15.92 1.62 5.15
CA ARG A 143 -15.27 1.15 3.92
C ARG A 143 -14.87 -0.33 4.06
N HIS A 144 -14.35 -0.72 5.22
CA HIS A 144 -13.96 -2.11 5.51
C HIS A 144 -15.09 -3.11 5.33
N ILE A 145 -16.24 -2.80 5.91
CA ILE A 145 -17.44 -3.61 5.76
C ILE A 145 -17.81 -3.70 4.27
N LEU A 146 -17.82 -2.58 3.56
CA LEU A 146 -18.18 -2.53 2.14
C LEU A 146 -17.24 -3.37 1.25
N ILE A 147 -15.93 -3.22 1.40
CA ILE A 147 -14.95 -4.03 0.65
C ILE A 147 -15.12 -5.51 0.95
N LYS A 148 -15.27 -5.88 2.23
CA LYS A 148 -15.48 -7.28 2.63
C LYS A 148 -16.78 -7.85 2.08
N SER A 149 -17.86 -7.08 2.05
CA SER A 149 -19.11 -7.50 1.42
C SER A 149 -18.93 -7.77 -0.07
N ILE A 150 -18.25 -6.88 -0.81
CA ILE A 150 -17.98 -7.08 -2.25
C ILE A 150 -17.20 -8.38 -2.47
N GLN A 151 -16.16 -8.61 -1.68
CA GLN A 151 -15.33 -9.82 -1.76
C GLN A 151 -16.13 -11.09 -1.49
N TRP A 152 -16.94 -11.10 -0.43
CA TRP A 152 -17.78 -12.25 -0.10
C TRP A 152 -18.83 -12.54 -1.17
N ILE A 153 -19.49 -11.52 -1.70
CA ILE A 153 -20.47 -11.67 -2.78
C ILE A 153 -19.80 -12.27 -4.03
N PHE A 154 -18.62 -11.77 -4.41
CA PHE A 154 -17.85 -12.31 -5.52
C PHE A 154 -17.45 -13.78 -5.31
N LEU A 155 -17.02 -14.14 -4.09
CA LEU A 155 -16.65 -15.51 -3.77
C LEU A 155 -17.87 -16.44 -3.85
N MET A 156 -19.01 -16.05 -3.25
CA MET A 156 -20.22 -16.86 -3.26
C MET A 156 -20.77 -17.06 -4.68
N THR A 157 -20.78 -16.00 -5.49
CA THR A 157 -21.20 -16.09 -6.90
C THR A 157 -20.27 -16.97 -7.73
N SER A 158 -18.96 -16.88 -7.50
CA SER A 158 -17.98 -17.75 -8.17
C SER A 158 -18.18 -19.23 -7.80
N CYS A 159 -18.37 -19.54 -6.51
CA CYS A 159 -18.64 -20.91 -6.05
C CYS A 159 -19.93 -21.47 -6.65
N PHE A 160 -21.00 -20.66 -6.67
CA PHE A 160 -22.28 -21.05 -7.27
C PHE A 160 -22.14 -21.35 -8.76
N LEU A 161 -21.42 -20.51 -9.51
CA LEU A 161 -21.17 -20.72 -10.94
C LEU A 161 -20.36 -21.99 -11.19
N ILE A 162 -19.33 -22.27 -10.38
CA ILE A 162 -18.53 -23.50 -10.49
C ILE A 162 -19.42 -24.73 -10.24
N TYR A 163 -20.23 -24.71 -9.19
CA TYR A 163 -21.18 -25.78 -8.90
C TYR A 163 -22.18 -25.98 -10.05
N TRP A 164 -22.73 -24.90 -10.59
CA TRP A 164 -23.68 -24.94 -11.70
C TRP A 164 -23.07 -25.56 -12.96
N VAL A 165 -21.84 -25.17 -13.33
CA VAL A 165 -21.12 -25.76 -14.46
C VAL A 165 -20.80 -27.24 -14.22
N PHE A 166 -20.36 -27.59 -13.02
CA PHE A 166 -20.09 -28.98 -12.66
C PHE A 166 -21.36 -29.84 -12.74
N SER A 167 -22.48 -29.34 -12.22
CA SER A 167 -23.77 -30.01 -12.30
C SER A 167 -24.23 -30.20 -13.75
N MET A 168 -23.95 -29.26 -14.65
CA MET A 168 -24.30 -29.39 -16.08
C MET A 168 -23.44 -30.42 -16.84
N LEU A 169 -22.22 -30.67 -16.36
CA LEU A 169 -21.26 -31.57 -17.03
C LEU A 169 -21.34 -33.01 -16.52
N PHE A 170 -21.73 -33.22 -15.26
CA PHE A 170 -21.63 -34.51 -14.59
C PHE A 170 -22.94 -35.02 -13.97
N LEU A 171 -24.02 -34.24 -13.99
CA LEU A 171 -25.35 -34.63 -13.55
C LEU A 171 -26.34 -34.55 -14.72
#